data_AF-A0A7V1HVM5-F1
#
_entry.id   AF-A0A7V1HVM5-F1
#
_cell.length_a   1.000
_cell.length_b   1.000
_cell.length_c   1.000
_cell.angle_alpha   90.00
_cell.angle_beta   90.00
_cell.angle_gamma   90.00
#
_symmetry.space_group_name_H-M   'P 1'
#
loop_
_entity.id
_entity.type
_entity.pdbx_description
1 polymer ?
#
loop_
_entity_poly.entity_id
_entity_poly.type
_entity_poly.pdbx_seq_one_letter_code
_entity_poly.pdbx_strand_id
1 'polypeptide(L)'
;MVLLKEKHVRPPFNRSSYGSEEGLTGSTAADVRAFHRDRVLPGGAIIGMAGDIEPEQVRDQLNNLLQGWEGTAAEPQPTGEAPRGMHHIADESAQVHIGIMLDAPRELDEHSMIERVVTSVLSGGMSGRLFTEVREKRSLCYAVHAAYAAGRDEGRLVCYAGTTPDRAQETLNVIAGELSRLKKGVEKTEFDRAVTGLKSRIIMHGESTAARASAIASDTYVRGEARSLDELAQAVDAVTLDAVNHYLESREPGKVTIATIGPVELTSPF
;
A
#
# COMPACT_ATOMS: atom_id res chain seq x y z
N MET A 1 6.55 -8.88 -4.32
CA MET A 1 6.24 -7.91 -3.24
C MET A 1 7.22 -7.97 -2.07
N VAL A 2 7.56 -9.17 -1.55
CA VAL A 2 8.55 -9.30 -0.46
C VAL A 2 9.90 -8.66 -0.81
N LEU A 3 10.51 -9.06 -1.94
CA LEU A 3 11.77 -8.46 -2.42
C LEU A 3 11.67 -6.93 -2.56
N LEU A 4 10.57 -6.43 -3.13
CA LEU A 4 10.37 -5.00 -3.33
C LEU A 4 10.33 -4.23 -2.00
N LYS A 5 9.64 -4.77 -0.99
CA LYS A 5 9.61 -4.23 0.36
C LYS A 5 11.01 -4.28 1.01
N GLU A 6 11.71 -5.39 0.89
CA GLU A 6 13.06 -5.58 1.42
C GLU A 6 14.05 -4.51 0.89
N LYS A 7 13.94 -4.17 -0.40
CA LYS A 7 14.85 -3.25 -1.08
C LYS A 7 14.46 -1.77 -0.99
N HIS A 8 13.18 -1.46 -0.81
CA HIS A 8 12.68 -0.07 -0.81
C HIS A 8 12.51 0.52 0.59
N VAL A 9 12.14 -0.32 1.56
CA VAL A 9 11.82 0.10 2.93
C VAL A 9 13.05 0.08 3.80
N ARG A 10 13.13 0.99 4.77
CA ARG A 10 14.23 0.99 5.74
C ARG A 10 14.09 -0.17 6.73
N PRO A 11 15.20 -0.82 7.14
CA PRO A 11 15.20 -1.73 8.28
C PRO A 11 14.66 -1.06 9.56
N PRO A 12 14.09 -1.82 10.51
CA PRO A 12 13.72 -3.23 10.42
C PRO A 12 12.38 -3.47 9.70
N PHE A 13 11.72 -2.42 9.20
CA PHE A 13 10.39 -2.52 8.59
C PHE A 13 10.40 -3.25 7.25
N ASN A 14 11.57 -3.41 6.64
CA ASN A 14 11.78 -4.13 5.38
C ASN A 14 11.79 -5.65 5.52
N ARG A 15 11.72 -6.18 6.75
CA ARG A 15 11.68 -7.62 7.02
C ARG A 15 10.42 -8.27 6.43
N SER A 16 10.60 -9.52 5.98
CA SER A 16 9.51 -10.41 5.56
C SER A 16 8.61 -10.73 6.76
N SER A 17 7.29 -10.67 6.56
CA SER A 17 6.32 -11.11 7.56
C SER A 17 6.36 -12.63 7.80
N TYR A 18 6.93 -13.38 6.85
CA TYR A 18 7.14 -14.82 6.99
C TYR A 18 8.41 -15.16 7.80
N GLY A 19 9.24 -14.18 8.14
CA GLY A 19 10.55 -14.42 8.75
C GLY A 19 11.61 -14.88 7.74
N SER A 20 12.70 -15.42 8.26
CA SER A 20 13.77 -16.11 7.50
C SER A 20 13.74 -17.60 7.81
N GLU A 21 14.25 -18.43 6.90
CA GLU A 21 14.37 -19.87 7.12
C GLU A 21 15.20 -20.20 8.37
N GLU A 22 16.34 -19.54 8.54
CA GLU A 22 17.17 -19.64 9.75
C GLU A 22 16.38 -19.24 11.01
N GLY A 23 15.62 -18.14 10.94
CA GLY A 23 14.79 -17.69 12.07
C GLY A 23 13.70 -18.70 12.41
N LEU A 24 13.04 -19.29 11.41
CA LEU A 24 11.98 -20.29 11.61
C LEU A 24 12.52 -21.60 12.17
N THR A 25 13.64 -22.10 11.64
CA THR A 25 14.25 -23.36 12.07
C THR A 25 14.96 -23.24 13.43
N GLY A 26 15.49 -22.06 13.76
CA GLY A 26 16.14 -21.79 15.03
C GLY A 26 15.20 -21.35 16.16
N SER A 27 13.96 -20.97 15.85
CA SER A 27 13.00 -20.49 16.84
C SER A 27 12.52 -21.63 17.75
N THR A 28 12.49 -21.35 19.05
CA THR A 28 11.99 -22.26 20.08
C THR A 28 10.63 -21.81 20.62
N ALA A 29 9.93 -22.72 21.30
CA ALA A 29 8.72 -22.35 22.03
C ALA A 29 8.99 -21.33 23.16
N ALA A 30 10.23 -21.23 23.66
CA ALA A 30 10.60 -20.20 24.64
C ALA A 30 10.65 -18.81 23.98
N ASP A 31 11.17 -18.71 22.76
CA ASP A 31 11.24 -17.45 22.01
C ASP A 31 9.85 -16.91 21.68
N VAL A 32 8.92 -17.77 21.26
CA VAL A 32 7.53 -17.37 20.99
C VAL A 32 6.84 -16.87 22.25
N ARG A 33 7.02 -17.54 23.40
CA ARG A 33 6.47 -17.08 24.68
C ARG A 33 7.09 -15.77 25.13
N ALA A 34 8.39 -15.59 24.92
CA ALA A 34 9.07 -14.34 25.21
C ALA A 34 8.54 -13.20 24.33
N PHE A 35 8.42 -13.43 23.02
CA PHE A 35 7.84 -12.46 22.09
C PHE A 35 6.41 -12.06 22.50
N HIS A 36 5.56 -13.04 22.82
CA HIS A 36 4.20 -12.76 23.28
C HIS A 36 4.20 -11.87 24.53
N ARG A 37 4.97 -12.26 25.56
CA ARG A 37 5.08 -11.49 26.81
C ARG A 37 5.59 -10.07 26.57
N ASP A 38 6.55 -9.90 25.67
CA ASP A 38 7.27 -8.62 25.51
C ASP A 38 6.63 -7.70 24.45
N ARG A 39 5.75 -8.22 23.59
CA ARG A 39 5.20 -7.48 22.43
C ARG A 39 3.68 -7.51 22.31
N VAL A 40 2.98 -8.47 22.92
CA VAL A 40 1.50 -8.52 22.93
C VAL A 40 1.01 -7.85 24.22
N LEU A 41 1.14 -6.53 24.24
CA LEU A 41 0.86 -5.65 25.38
C LEU A 41 -0.29 -4.69 25.04
N PRO A 42 -1.02 -4.15 26.04
CA PRO A 42 -2.17 -3.27 25.79
C PRO A 42 -1.74 -1.90 25.23
N GLY A 43 -0.52 -1.44 25.55
CA GLY A 43 0.03 -0.21 25.00
C GLY A 43 0.17 -0.29 23.48
N GLY A 44 -0.72 0.41 22.75
CA GLY A 44 -0.80 0.39 21.30
C GLY A 44 -1.75 -0.66 20.71
N ALA A 45 -2.40 -1.48 21.53
CA ALA A 45 -3.43 -2.42 21.07
C ALA A 45 -4.73 -1.69 20.73
N ILE A 46 -5.33 -2.04 19.59
CA ILE A 46 -6.59 -1.45 19.12
C ILE A 46 -7.54 -2.58 18.74
N ILE A 47 -8.75 -2.55 19.29
CA ILE A 47 -9.81 -3.52 18.99
C ILE A 47 -10.89 -2.78 18.18
N GLY A 48 -10.89 -3.01 16.86
CA GLY A 48 -11.94 -2.49 15.97
C GLY A 48 -13.14 -3.44 15.95
N MET A 49 -14.34 -2.91 16.16
CA MET A 49 -15.58 -3.68 16.17
C MET A 49 -16.67 -2.95 15.40
N ALA A 50 -17.47 -3.69 14.64
CA ALA A 50 -18.62 -3.17 13.93
C ALA A 50 -19.66 -4.29 13.75
N GLY A 51 -20.94 -3.94 13.92
CA GLY A 51 -22.05 -4.88 13.87
C GLY A 51 -23.22 -4.37 14.72
N ASP A 52 -24.18 -5.26 14.96
CA ASP A 52 -25.26 -5.04 15.92
C ASP A 52 -24.73 -5.26 17.34
N ILE A 53 -24.10 -4.23 17.91
CA ILE A 53 -23.43 -4.27 19.21
C ILE A 53 -23.81 -3.05 20.04
N GLU A 54 -23.89 -3.24 21.36
CA GLU A 54 -24.02 -2.15 22.33
C GLU A 54 -22.62 -1.77 22.84
N PRO A 55 -22.06 -0.61 22.47
CA PRO A 55 -20.66 -0.26 22.76
C PRO A 55 -20.32 -0.32 24.25
N GLU A 56 -21.24 0.10 25.12
CA GLU A 56 -21.00 0.09 26.57
C GLU A 56 -20.88 -1.33 27.12
N GLN A 57 -21.75 -2.24 26.70
CA GLN A 57 -21.71 -3.65 27.14
C GLN A 57 -20.42 -4.33 26.67
N VAL A 58 -20.02 -4.09 25.43
CA VAL A 58 -18.79 -4.68 24.89
C VAL A 58 -17.56 -4.12 25.58
N ARG A 59 -17.51 -2.81 25.82
CA ARG A 59 -16.44 -2.17 26.60
C ARG A 59 -16.32 -2.79 27.98
N ASP A 60 -17.43 -2.96 28.69
CA ASP A 60 -17.43 -3.50 30.05
C ASP A 60 -16.97 -4.97 30.06
N GLN A 61 -17.39 -5.77 29.08
CA GLN A 61 -16.89 -7.14 28.90
C GLN A 61 -15.38 -7.18 28.61
N LEU A 62 -14.88 -6.34 27.71
CA LEU A 62 -13.46 -6.27 27.38
C LEU A 62 -12.63 -5.80 28.59
N ASN A 63 -13.09 -4.79 29.32
CA ASN A 63 -12.42 -4.33 30.54
C ASN A 63 -12.31 -5.44 31.59
N ASN A 64 -13.34 -6.28 31.74
CA ASN A 64 -13.32 -7.42 32.65
C ASN A 64 -12.40 -8.55 32.15
N LEU A 65 -12.48 -8.92 30.86
CA LEU A 65 -11.69 -10.01 30.28
C LEU A 65 -10.20 -9.68 30.20
N LEU A 66 -9.87 -8.41 30.00
CA LEU A 66 -8.50 -7.91 29.85
C LEU A 66 -7.98 -7.28 31.15
N GLN A 67 -8.68 -7.50 32.27
CA GLN A 67 -8.23 -7.01 33.57
C GLN A 67 -6.84 -7.55 33.90
N GLY A 68 -5.91 -6.66 34.25
CA GLY A 68 -4.52 -7.00 34.54
C GLY A 68 -3.64 -7.21 33.31
N TRP A 69 -4.17 -7.02 32.08
CA TRP A 69 -3.33 -6.87 30.90
C TRP A 69 -2.71 -5.47 30.94
N GLU A 70 -1.41 -5.41 31.24
CA GLU A 70 -0.67 -4.16 31.47
C GLU A 70 0.62 -4.14 30.64
N GLY A 71 1.17 -2.94 30.44
CA GLY A 71 2.46 -2.73 29.80
C GLY A 71 2.38 -2.05 28.43
N THR A 72 3.54 -1.64 27.94
CA THR A 72 3.72 -1.03 26.62
C THR A 72 5.05 -1.48 26.06
N ALA A 73 5.15 -1.57 24.74
CA ALA A 73 6.40 -1.91 24.06
C ALA A 73 6.88 -0.72 23.24
N ALA A 74 8.19 -0.46 23.26
CA ALA A 74 8.77 0.52 22.37
C ALA A 74 8.57 0.10 20.90
N GLU A 75 8.12 1.05 20.08
CA GLU A 75 8.04 0.85 18.65
C GLU A 75 9.44 0.83 18.03
N PRO A 76 9.71 -0.08 17.08
CA PRO A 76 10.98 -0.09 16.37
C PRO A 76 11.14 1.22 15.59
N GLN A 77 12.36 1.77 15.58
CA GLN A 77 12.68 2.94 14.77
C GLN A 77 13.35 2.49 13.47
N PRO A 78 13.16 3.21 12.35
CA PRO A 78 13.91 2.95 11.14
C PRO A 78 15.41 3.11 11.39
N THR A 79 16.20 2.16 10.90
CA THR A 79 17.66 2.18 10.99
C THR A 79 18.28 2.04 9.60
N GLY A 80 19.39 2.74 9.37
CA GLY A 80 20.12 2.69 8.11
C GLY A 80 19.33 3.18 6.89
N GLU A 81 19.87 2.88 5.70
CA GLU A 81 19.26 3.21 4.43
C GLU A 81 18.74 1.96 3.72
N ALA A 82 17.73 2.14 2.87
CA ALA A 82 17.27 1.10 1.97
C ALA A 82 18.12 1.11 0.69
N PRO A 83 18.55 -0.04 0.14
CA PRO A 83 19.44 -0.08 -1.02
C PRO A 83 18.84 0.63 -2.26
N ARG A 84 17.52 0.46 -2.47
CA ARG A 84 16.74 1.01 -3.60
C ARG A 84 17.35 0.69 -4.98
N GLY A 85 16.81 1.21 -6.09
CA GLY A 85 17.30 0.93 -7.44
C GLY A 85 16.79 -0.39 -8.05
N MET A 86 17.52 -0.93 -9.04
CA MET A 86 17.15 -2.14 -9.79
C MET A 86 17.66 -3.41 -9.10
N HIS A 87 16.80 -4.42 -8.95
CA HIS A 87 17.13 -5.73 -8.38
C HIS A 87 16.49 -6.83 -9.24
N HIS A 88 17.24 -7.90 -9.49
CA HIS A 88 16.76 -9.05 -10.26
C HIS A 88 17.05 -10.35 -9.51
N ILE A 89 16.07 -11.26 -9.49
CA ILE A 89 16.27 -12.67 -9.11
C ILE A 89 16.04 -13.50 -10.37
N ALA A 90 17.08 -14.22 -10.78
CA ALA A 90 16.98 -15.20 -11.86
C ALA A 90 16.12 -16.38 -11.41
N ASP A 91 15.12 -16.73 -12.21
CA ASP A 91 14.18 -17.82 -11.95
C ASP A 91 13.68 -18.39 -13.29
N GLU A 92 13.62 -19.71 -13.45
CA GLU A 92 13.19 -20.36 -14.70
C GLU A 92 11.66 -20.41 -14.88
N SER A 93 10.96 -19.36 -14.42
CA SER A 93 9.52 -19.24 -14.59
C SER A 93 9.13 -18.86 -16.01
N ALA A 94 7.92 -19.27 -16.40
CA ALA A 94 7.32 -18.89 -17.68
C ALA A 94 6.95 -17.39 -17.78
N GLN A 95 7.04 -16.66 -16.67
CA GLN A 95 6.72 -15.23 -16.59
C GLN A 95 7.85 -14.46 -15.95
N VAL A 96 7.99 -13.19 -16.33
CA VAL A 96 8.73 -12.19 -15.57
C VAL A 96 7.74 -11.41 -14.73
N HIS A 97 7.96 -11.41 -13.42
CA HIS A 97 7.25 -10.57 -12.47
C HIS A 97 8.01 -9.29 -12.25
N ILE A 98 7.35 -8.15 -12.43
CA ILE A 98 7.92 -6.81 -12.35
C ILE A 98 7.22 -6.07 -11.22
N GLY A 99 7.97 -5.62 -10.23
CA GLY A 99 7.50 -4.74 -9.16
C GLY A 99 8.23 -3.40 -9.21
N ILE A 100 7.49 -2.29 -9.09
CA ILE A 100 8.05 -0.93 -9.00
C ILE A 100 7.49 -0.29 -7.73
N MET A 101 8.35 0.35 -6.94
CA MET A 101 7.96 1.08 -5.73
C MET A 101 8.58 2.47 -5.74
N LEU A 102 7.74 3.45 -5.42
CA LEU A 102 8.08 4.87 -5.33
C LEU A 102 7.67 5.38 -3.95
N ASP A 103 8.39 6.37 -3.43
CA ASP A 103 7.94 7.11 -2.26
C ASP A 103 6.61 7.83 -2.60
N ALA A 104 5.73 7.91 -1.61
CA ALA A 104 4.46 8.62 -1.71
C ALA A 104 4.12 9.27 -0.35
N PRO A 105 3.19 10.23 -0.31
CA PRO A 105 2.78 10.88 0.93
C PRO A 105 2.34 9.86 1.99
N ARG A 106 2.65 10.10 3.26
CA ARG A 106 2.09 9.32 4.38
C ARG A 106 0.61 9.67 4.59
N GLU A 107 -0.14 8.87 5.35
CA GLU A 107 -1.61 9.05 5.47
C GLU A 107 -2.01 10.43 6.03
N LEU A 108 -1.22 10.98 6.96
CA LEU A 108 -1.48 12.29 7.58
C LEU A 108 -0.96 13.47 6.75
N ASP A 109 -0.33 13.21 5.60
CA ASP A 109 0.06 14.25 4.67
C ASP A 109 -1.17 14.85 3.98
N GLU A 110 -1.14 16.16 3.70
CA GLU A 110 -2.25 16.85 3.04
C GLU A 110 -2.50 16.34 1.61
N HIS A 111 -1.48 15.77 0.96
CA HIS A 111 -1.58 15.22 -0.38
C HIS A 111 -2.01 13.75 -0.40
N SER A 112 -2.24 13.09 0.74
CA SER A 112 -2.59 11.66 0.79
C SER A 112 -3.88 11.33 0.02
N MET A 113 -4.90 12.18 0.11
CA MET A 113 -6.14 12.00 -0.65
C MET A 113 -5.96 12.28 -2.14
N ILE A 114 -5.11 13.25 -2.50
CA ILE A 114 -4.73 13.53 -3.89
C ILE A 114 -4.02 12.31 -4.48
N GLU A 115 -3.08 11.70 -3.74
CA GLU A 115 -2.37 10.50 -4.18
C GLU A 115 -3.30 9.29 -4.37
N ARG A 116 -4.37 9.16 -3.55
CA ARG A 116 -5.43 8.15 -3.75
C ARG A 116 -6.17 8.37 -5.08
N VAL A 117 -6.47 9.62 -5.44
CA VAL A 117 -7.08 9.97 -6.73
C VAL A 117 -6.13 9.66 -7.89
N VAL A 118 -4.86 10.07 -7.81
CA VAL A 118 -3.82 9.78 -8.80
C VAL A 118 -3.66 8.27 -9.02
N THR A 119 -3.63 7.49 -7.94
CA THR A 119 -3.55 6.03 -8.00
C THR A 119 -4.79 5.41 -8.65
N SER A 120 -5.98 5.99 -8.41
CA SER A 120 -7.22 5.57 -9.07
C SER A 120 -7.24 5.92 -10.57
N VAL A 121 -6.56 7.00 -11.00
CA VAL A 121 -6.33 7.28 -12.43
C VAL A 121 -5.42 6.23 -13.07
N LEU A 122 -4.34 5.85 -12.39
CA LEU A 122 -3.43 4.80 -12.87
C LEU A 122 -4.10 3.43 -12.93
N SER A 123 -4.83 3.05 -11.89
CA SER A 123 -5.23 1.66 -11.62
C SER A 123 -6.60 1.51 -10.96
N GLY A 124 -7.57 2.39 -11.27
CA GLY A 124 -8.93 2.37 -10.72
C GLY A 124 -9.88 1.36 -11.35
N GLY A 125 -9.39 0.35 -12.08
CA GLY A 125 -10.17 -0.66 -12.79
C GLY A 125 -9.76 -0.78 -14.26
N MET A 126 -10.67 -1.30 -15.10
CA MET A 126 -10.42 -1.53 -16.54
C MET A 126 -10.17 -0.24 -17.33
N SER A 127 -10.54 0.90 -16.77
CA SER A 127 -10.36 2.22 -17.36
C SER A 127 -9.14 2.98 -16.83
N GLY A 128 -8.31 2.36 -15.98
CA GLY A 128 -7.08 2.98 -15.49
C GLY A 128 -6.01 3.00 -16.58
N ARG A 129 -5.13 4.01 -16.57
CA ARG A 129 -4.07 4.17 -17.57
C ARG A 129 -3.25 2.89 -17.77
N LEU A 130 -2.89 2.20 -16.69
CA LEU A 130 -2.09 0.98 -16.77
C LEU A 130 -2.85 -0.17 -17.43
N PHE A 131 -4.14 -0.34 -17.13
CA PHE A 131 -4.96 -1.36 -17.77
C PHE A 131 -5.09 -1.07 -19.27
N THR A 132 -5.41 0.16 -19.64
CA THR A 132 -5.59 0.55 -21.04
C THR A 132 -4.28 0.43 -21.84
N GLU A 133 -3.18 1.01 -21.35
CA GLU A 133 -1.93 1.07 -22.14
C GLU A 133 -1.18 -0.25 -22.17
N VAL A 134 -1.18 -1.03 -21.08
CA VAL A 134 -0.41 -2.28 -20.99
C VAL A 134 -1.25 -3.48 -21.44
N ARG A 135 -2.49 -3.60 -20.96
CA ARG A 135 -3.34 -4.78 -21.22
C ARG A 135 -4.22 -4.62 -22.45
N GLU A 136 -4.92 -3.50 -22.60
CA GLU A 136 -5.90 -3.34 -23.69
C GLU A 136 -5.24 -3.04 -25.03
N LYS A 137 -4.41 -1.99 -25.11
CA LYS A 137 -3.80 -1.55 -26.37
C LYS A 137 -2.68 -2.45 -26.87
N ARG A 138 -1.87 -2.99 -25.94
CA ARG A 138 -0.64 -3.71 -26.28
C ARG A 138 -0.67 -5.20 -25.94
N SER A 139 -1.67 -5.66 -25.19
CA SER A 139 -1.78 -7.06 -24.76
C SER A 139 -0.51 -7.61 -24.09
N LEU A 140 0.23 -6.77 -23.36
CA LEU A 140 1.54 -7.13 -22.81
C LEU A 140 1.43 -8.08 -21.61
N CYS A 141 0.39 -7.92 -20.80
CA CYS A 141 0.15 -8.78 -19.64
C CYS A 141 -1.32 -8.89 -19.28
N TYR A 142 -1.67 -9.97 -18.58
CA TYR A 142 -3.00 -10.15 -18.02
C TYR A 142 -3.21 -9.35 -16.72
N ALA A 143 -2.19 -9.31 -15.86
CA ALA A 143 -2.24 -8.67 -14.56
C ALA A 143 -1.28 -7.47 -14.52
N VAL A 144 -1.85 -6.26 -14.44
CA VAL A 144 -1.16 -5.01 -14.14
C VAL A 144 -2.02 -4.21 -13.17
N HIS A 145 -1.40 -3.65 -12.13
CA HIS A 145 -2.09 -2.75 -11.21
C HIS A 145 -1.09 -1.84 -10.49
N ALA A 146 -1.63 -0.77 -9.91
CA ALA A 146 -0.97 0.09 -8.94
C ALA A 146 -1.80 0.18 -7.67
N ALA A 147 -1.12 0.25 -6.52
CA ALA A 147 -1.74 0.43 -5.21
C ALA A 147 -0.94 1.44 -4.40
N TYR A 148 -1.66 2.31 -3.70
CA TYR A 148 -1.08 3.26 -2.77
C TYR A 148 -1.26 2.72 -1.35
N ALA A 149 -0.14 2.51 -0.67
CA ALA A 149 -0.07 2.08 0.72
C ALA A 149 0.36 3.27 1.57
N ALA A 150 -0.61 3.92 2.21
CA ALA A 150 -0.39 5.04 3.11
C ALA A 150 -0.25 4.53 4.55
N GLY A 151 0.92 4.69 5.15
CA GLY A 151 1.18 4.40 6.56
C GLY A 151 1.24 5.67 7.40
N ARG A 152 1.43 5.50 8.72
CA ARG A 152 1.62 6.59 9.67
C ARG A 152 2.91 7.37 9.44
N ASP A 153 3.99 6.64 9.17
CA ASP A 153 5.35 7.19 9.11
C ASP A 153 5.86 7.35 7.67
N GLU A 154 5.32 6.58 6.72
CA GLU A 154 5.70 6.60 5.31
C GLU A 154 4.54 6.16 4.41
N GLY A 155 4.51 6.64 3.17
CA GLY A 155 3.60 6.16 2.14
C GLY A 155 4.35 5.69 0.90
N ARG A 156 3.74 4.77 0.15
CA ARG A 156 4.39 4.18 -1.03
C ARG A 156 3.39 3.92 -2.13
N LEU A 157 3.76 4.21 -3.36
CA LEU A 157 3.05 3.77 -4.56
C LEU A 157 3.73 2.50 -5.08
N VAL A 158 2.97 1.45 -5.29
CA VAL A 158 3.47 0.15 -5.75
C VAL A 158 2.78 -0.23 -7.05
N CYS A 159 3.56 -0.48 -8.10
CA CYS A 159 3.07 -1.06 -9.35
C CYS A 159 3.53 -2.51 -9.47
N TYR A 160 2.69 -3.35 -10.05
CA TYR A 160 3.01 -4.74 -10.35
C TYR A 160 2.52 -5.13 -11.74
N ALA A 161 3.33 -5.92 -12.45
CA ALA A 161 2.91 -6.64 -13.64
C ALA A 161 3.53 -8.04 -13.71
N GLY A 162 2.83 -8.98 -14.34
CA GLY A 162 3.33 -10.30 -14.69
C GLY A 162 3.19 -10.55 -16.19
N THR A 163 4.30 -10.73 -16.90
CA THR A 163 4.34 -10.79 -18.38
C THR A 163 5.27 -11.90 -18.86
N THR A 164 5.31 -12.18 -20.16
CA THR A 164 6.24 -13.15 -20.74
C THR A 164 7.65 -12.55 -20.90
N PRO A 165 8.72 -13.36 -20.90
CA PRO A 165 10.10 -12.86 -20.98
C PRO A 165 10.37 -11.95 -22.17
N ASP A 166 9.82 -12.28 -23.34
CA ASP A 166 9.97 -11.50 -24.58
C ASP A 166 9.32 -10.11 -24.52
N ARG A 167 8.35 -9.90 -23.62
CA ARG A 167 7.59 -8.65 -23.45
C ARG A 167 7.96 -7.88 -22.20
N ALA A 168 8.88 -8.42 -21.39
CA ALA A 168 9.17 -7.91 -20.05
C ALA A 168 9.74 -6.48 -20.06
N GLN A 169 10.73 -6.22 -20.93
CA GLN A 169 11.31 -4.87 -21.02
C GLN A 169 10.31 -3.84 -21.54
N GLU A 170 9.50 -4.19 -22.55
CA GLU A 170 8.46 -3.29 -23.06
C GLU A 170 7.42 -2.98 -21.97
N THR A 171 6.98 -3.99 -21.23
CA THR A 171 6.05 -3.83 -20.11
C THR A 171 6.60 -2.86 -19.07
N LEU A 172 7.86 -3.02 -18.66
CA LEU A 172 8.53 -2.12 -17.72
C LEU A 172 8.58 -0.68 -18.26
N ASN A 173 8.96 -0.52 -19.54
CA ASN A 173 9.06 0.79 -20.18
C ASN A 173 7.70 1.49 -20.28
N VAL A 174 6.62 0.77 -20.58
CA VAL A 174 5.27 1.34 -20.63
C VAL A 174 4.82 1.79 -19.24
N ILE A 175 5.02 0.97 -18.20
CA ILE A 175 4.64 1.36 -16.82
C ILE A 175 5.43 2.61 -16.39
N ALA A 176 6.73 2.66 -16.65
CA ALA A 176 7.57 3.82 -16.34
C ALA A 176 7.17 5.07 -17.13
N GLY A 177 6.81 4.90 -18.41
CA GLY A 177 6.28 5.95 -19.26
C GLY A 177 4.98 6.53 -18.72
N GLU A 178 4.07 5.69 -18.24
CA GLU A 178 2.80 6.12 -17.63
C GLU A 178 3.01 6.86 -16.30
N LEU A 179 3.91 6.36 -15.45
CA LEU A 179 4.31 7.06 -14.22
C LEU A 179 4.91 8.43 -14.53
N SER A 180 5.74 8.52 -15.57
CA SER A 180 6.33 9.79 -16.01
C SER A 180 5.28 10.73 -16.62
N ARG A 181 4.28 10.18 -17.32
CA ARG A 181 3.19 10.94 -17.93
C ARG A 181 2.27 11.60 -16.91
N LEU A 182 2.22 11.11 -15.66
CA LEU A 182 1.50 11.80 -14.59
C LEU A 182 1.99 13.24 -14.37
N LYS A 183 3.29 13.51 -14.55
CA LYS A 183 3.83 14.88 -14.45
C LYS A 183 3.27 15.84 -15.50
N LYS A 184 2.66 15.32 -16.57
CA LYS A 184 1.96 16.11 -17.60
C LYS A 184 0.50 16.37 -17.23
N GLY A 185 0.06 15.90 -16.07
CA GLY A 185 -1.29 16.04 -15.57
C GLY A 185 -2.22 14.87 -15.89
N VAL A 186 -3.44 15.04 -15.40
CA VAL A 186 -4.59 14.16 -15.51
C VAL A 186 -5.67 14.91 -16.30
N GLU A 187 -6.38 14.19 -17.16
CA GLU A 187 -7.51 14.75 -17.89
C GLU A 187 -8.77 14.78 -17.02
N LYS A 188 -9.70 15.71 -17.29
CA LYS A 188 -10.96 15.83 -16.54
C LYS A 188 -11.76 14.52 -16.51
N THR A 189 -11.81 13.81 -17.63
CA THR A 189 -12.53 12.53 -17.75
C THR A 189 -11.92 11.41 -16.90
N GLU A 190 -10.59 11.41 -16.75
CA GLU A 190 -9.87 10.47 -15.90
C GLU A 190 -10.11 10.79 -14.43
N PHE A 191 -10.03 12.07 -14.07
CA PHE A 191 -10.30 12.57 -12.73
C PHE A 191 -11.73 12.25 -12.26
N ASP A 192 -12.75 12.61 -13.06
CA ASP A 192 -14.16 12.39 -12.71
C ASP A 192 -14.46 10.92 -12.47
N ARG A 193 -13.87 10.04 -13.29
CA ARG A 193 -13.98 8.59 -13.14
C ARG A 193 -13.26 8.08 -11.90
N ALA A 194 -12.07 8.59 -11.61
CA ALA A 194 -11.31 8.24 -10.42
C ALA A 194 -12.05 8.61 -9.13
N VAL A 195 -12.60 9.82 -9.07
CA VAL A 195 -13.43 10.33 -7.95
C VAL A 195 -14.69 9.48 -7.79
N THR A 196 -15.44 9.25 -8.88
CA THR A 196 -16.64 8.41 -8.86
C THR A 196 -16.32 7.01 -8.33
N GLY A 197 -15.26 6.38 -8.83
CA GLY A 197 -14.84 5.04 -8.40
C GLY A 197 -14.42 4.99 -6.93
N LEU A 198 -13.78 6.04 -6.40
CA LEU A 198 -13.44 6.15 -4.98
C LEU A 198 -14.69 6.26 -4.11
N LYS A 199 -15.65 7.12 -4.49
CA LYS A 199 -16.92 7.26 -3.75
C LYS A 199 -17.72 5.96 -3.72
N SER A 200 -17.80 5.25 -4.85
CA SER A 200 -18.46 3.93 -4.90
C SER A 200 -17.78 2.92 -3.96
N ARG A 201 -16.44 2.92 -3.88
CA ARG A 201 -15.71 2.04 -2.96
C ARG A 201 -15.97 2.37 -1.49
N ILE A 202 -16.13 3.65 -1.14
CA ILE A 202 -16.48 4.09 0.23
C ILE A 202 -17.85 3.52 0.61
N ILE A 203 -18.85 3.63 -0.28
CA ILE A 203 -20.20 3.08 -0.03
C ILE A 203 -20.14 1.56 0.17
N MET A 204 -19.49 0.83 -0.75
CA MET A 204 -19.37 -0.63 -0.64
C MET A 204 -18.61 -1.08 0.62
N HIS A 205 -17.55 -0.36 1.02
CA HIS A 205 -16.88 -0.63 2.31
C HIS A 205 -17.80 -0.34 3.49
N GLY A 206 -18.74 0.58 3.33
CA GLY A 206 -19.79 0.91 4.29
C GLY A 206 -20.66 -0.27 4.69
N GLU A 207 -20.95 -1.17 3.74
CA GLU A 207 -21.90 -2.28 3.87
C GLU A 207 -21.29 -3.52 4.57
N SER A 208 -19.96 -3.58 4.70
CA SER A 208 -19.27 -4.73 5.29
C SER A 208 -18.82 -4.45 6.71
N THR A 209 -19.41 -5.11 7.70
CA THR A 209 -19.01 -5.00 9.12
C THR A 209 -17.52 -5.32 9.33
N ALA A 210 -16.99 -6.34 8.65
CA ALA A 210 -15.57 -6.68 8.73
C ALA A 210 -14.67 -5.56 8.17
N ALA A 211 -15.07 -4.94 7.05
CA ALA A 211 -14.36 -3.82 6.47
C ALA A 211 -14.42 -2.58 7.38
N ARG A 212 -15.58 -2.32 7.99
CA ARG A 212 -15.78 -1.22 8.95
C ARG A 212 -14.92 -1.41 10.20
N ALA A 213 -14.92 -2.58 10.81
CA ALA A 213 -14.10 -2.89 11.98
C ALA A 213 -12.60 -2.70 11.68
N SER A 214 -12.14 -3.20 10.53
CA SER A 214 -10.75 -3.04 10.08
C SER A 214 -10.40 -1.57 9.83
N ALA A 215 -11.29 -0.80 9.22
CA ALA A 215 -11.10 0.63 8.95
C ALA A 215 -11.00 1.45 10.25
N ILE A 216 -11.88 1.19 11.23
CA ILE A 216 -11.84 1.84 12.55
C ILE A 216 -10.48 1.59 13.23
N ALA A 217 -10.03 0.33 13.26
CA ALA A 217 -8.75 0.00 13.87
C ALA A 217 -7.57 0.65 13.13
N SER A 218 -7.58 0.58 11.79
CA SER A 218 -6.54 1.17 10.95
C SER A 218 -6.46 2.69 11.09
N ASP A 219 -7.60 3.39 11.05
CA ASP A 219 -7.63 4.84 11.20
C ASP A 219 -7.19 5.27 12.59
N THR A 220 -7.65 4.58 13.63
CA THR A 220 -7.21 4.85 15.01
C THR A 220 -5.69 4.66 15.14
N TYR A 221 -5.11 3.63 14.52
CA TYR A 221 -3.67 3.39 14.55
C TYR A 221 -2.88 4.47 13.80
N VAL A 222 -3.33 4.84 12.61
CA VAL A 222 -2.58 5.72 11.71
C VAL A 222 -2.80 7.20 12.02
N ARG A 223 -4.02 7.57 12.42
CA ARG A 223 -4.46 8.96 12.60
C ARG A 223 -4.69 9.33 14.06
N GLY A 224 -4.88 8.35 14.94
CA GLY A 224 -5.29 8.56 16.33
C GLY A 224 -6.81 8.60 16.53
N GLU A 225 -7.59 8.66 15.45
CA GLU A 225 -9.05 8.70 15.47
C GLU A 225 -9.63 7.98 14.25
N ALA A 226 -10.83 7.40 14.41
CA ALA A 226 -11.57 6.77 13.33
C ALA A 226 -12.32 7.80 12.50
N ARG A 227 -12.38 7.61 11.17
CA ARG A 227 -13.21 8.44 10.28
C ARG A 227 -14.56 7.80 9.98
N SER A 228 -15.58 8.63 9.90
CA SER A 228 -16.88 8.30 9.33
C SER A 228 -16.80 8.13 7.81
N LEU A 229 -17.82 7.49 7.23
CA LEU A 229 -17.94 7.40 5.78
C LEU A 229 -18.16 8.77 5.14
N ASP A 230 -18.87 9.66 5.83
CA ASP A 230 -19.14 11.02 5.36
C ASP A 230 -17.86 11.86 5.32
N GLU A 231 -17.01 11.79 6.33
CA GLU A 231 -15.70 12.47 6.32
C GLU A 231 -14.81 11.96 5.19
N LEU A 232 -14.81 10.64 4.93
CA LEU A 232 -14.08 10.06 3.81
C LEU A 232 -14.64 10.54 2.47
N ALA A 233 -15.96 10.59 2.32
CA ALA A 233 -16.62 11.06 1.10
C ALA A 233 -16.35 12.55 0.86
N GLN A 234 -16.44 13.38 1.90
CA GLN A 234 -16.14 14.81 1.85
C GLN A 234 -14.67 15.06 1.51
N ALA A 235 -13.75 14.27 2.07
CA ALA A 235 -12.33 14.38 1.73
C ALA A 235 -12.07 14.08 0.24
N VAL A 236 -12.79 13.12 -0.35
CA VAL A 236 -12.73 12.85 -1.79
C VAL A 236 -13.35 14.00 -2.59
N ASP A 237 -14.51 14.52 -2.16
CA ASP A 237 -15.21 15.62 -2.83
C ASP A 237 -14.44 16.95 -2.80
N ALA A 238 -13.59 17.13 -1.78
CA ALA A 238 -12.74 18.31 -1.66
C ALA A 238 -11.55 18.31 -2.64
N VAL A 239 -11.19 17.16 -3.22
CA VAL A 239 -10.11 17.10 -4.21
C VAL A 239 -10.58 17.72 -5.52
N THR A 240 -9.78 18.61 -6.09
CA THR A 240 -10.04 19.23 -7.40
C THR A 240 -9.03 18.77 -8.45
N LEU A 241 -9.41 18.83 -9.73
CA LEU A 241 -8.50 18.52 -10.83
C LEU A 241 -7.25 19.42 -10.81
N ASP A 242 -7.42 20.71 -10.52
CA ASP A 242 -6.32 21.67 -10.48
C ASP A 242 -5.35 21.34 -9.34
N ALA A 243 -5.86 20.97 -8.15
CA ALA A 243 -5.01 20.53 -7.05
C ALA A 243 -4.25 19.25 -7.39
N VAL A 244 -4.88 18.29 -8.09
CA VAL A 244 -4.21 17.07 -8.58
C VAL A 244 -3.09 17.43 -9.55
N ASN A 245 -3.36 18.26 -10.56
CA ASN A 245 -2.36 18.61 -11.56
C ASN A 245 -1.21 19.42 -10.97
N HIS A 246 -1.50 20.36 -10.05
CA HIS A 246 -0.48 21.11 -9.34
C HIS A 246 0.40 20.20 -8.47
N TYR A 247 -0.21 19.28 -7.71
CA TYR A 247 0.53 18.28 -6.94
C TYR A 247 1.46 17.43 -7.83
N LEU A 248 0.99 17.02 -9.01
CA LEU A 248 1.77 16.20 -9.94
C LEU A 248 2.98 16.90 -10.55
N GLU A 249 2.98 18.23 -10.64
CA GLU A 249 4.13 19.02 -11.11
C GLU A 249 5.31 18.92 -10.14
N SER A 250 5.04 18.93 -8.83
CA SER A 250 6.05 18.87 -7.76
C SER A 250 6.21 17.50 -7.12
N ARG A 251 5.45 16.48 -7.56
CA ARG A 251 5.50 15.13 -6.99
C ARG A 251 6.87 14.48 -7.25
N GLU A 252 7.65 14.34 -6.19
CA GLU A 252 8.93 13.63 -6.20
C GLU A 252 8.76 12.18 -5.76
N PRO A 253 9.05 11.18 -6.63
CA PRO A 253 8.90 9.77 -6.29
C PRO A 253 10.04 9.20 -5.43
N GLY A 254 11.01 10.02 -5.04
CA GLY A 254 12.29 9.57 -4.48
C GLY A 254 13.07 8.65 -5.42
N LYS A 255 14.07 7.94 -4.87
CA LYS A 255 14.82 6.92 -5.61
C LYS A 255 13.94 5.69 -5.84
N VAL A 256 13.47 5.52 -7.09
CA VAL A 256 12.63 4.40 -7.51
C VAL A 256 13.32 3.06 -7.23
N THR A 257 12.55 2.07 -6.79
CA THR A 257 13.01 0.69 -6.65
C THR A 257 12.26 -0.19 -7.62
N ILE A 258 13.00 -0.96 -8.41
CA ILE A 258 12.45 -1.97 -9.31
C ILE A 258 12.97 -3.32 -8.85
N ALA A 259 12.08 -4.30 -8.74
CA ALA A 259 12.42 -5.67 -8.43
C ALA A 259 11.80 -6.59 -9.47
N THR A 260 12.61 -7.42 -10.11
CA THR A 260 12.15 -8.40 -11.11
C THR A 260 12.49 -9.83 -10.69
N ILE A 261 11.62 -10.77 -11.05
CA ILE A 261 11.83 -12.21 -10.89
C ILE A 261 11.49 -12.88 -12.22
N GLY A 262 12.39 -13.68 -12.76
CA GLY A 262 12.16 -14.42 -14.00
C GLY A 262 13.46 -14.72 -14.75
N PRO A 263 13.38 -15.25 -15.98
CA PRO A 263 14.56 -15.78 -16.69
C PRO A 263 15.40 -14.70 -17.39
N VAL A 264 14.93 -13.45 -17.42
CA VAL A 264 15.60 -12.34 -18.11
C VAL A 264 15.77 -11.14 -17.17
N GLU A 265 16.99 -10.61 -17.15
CA GLU A 265 17.31 -9.36 -16.46
C GLU A 265 16.87 -8.16 -17.32
N LEU A 266 16.30 -7.13 -16.67
CA LEU A 266 15.79 -5.93 -17.34
C LEU A 266 16.67 -4.71 -17.02
N THR A 267 16.60 -3.70 -17.87
CA THR A 267 17.29 -2.42 -17.69
C THR A 267 16.34 -1.37 -17.12
N SER A 268 16.82 -0.56 -16.17
CA SER A 268 16.05 0.55 -15.59
C SER A 268 15.67 1.59 -16.65
N PRO A 269 14.38 2.00 -16.74
CA PRO A 269 13.94 3.12 -17.57
C PRO A 269 13.92 4.47 -16.84
N PHE A 270 14.25 4.51 -15.54
CA PHE A 270 14.34 5.74 -14.72
C PHE A 270 15.78 6.18 -14.55
#